data_AF-A0A401FMW7-F1
#
_entry.id   AF-A0A401FMW7-F1
#
_cell.length_a   1.000
_cell.length_b   1.000
_cell.length_c   1.000
_cell.angle_alpha   90.00
_cell.angle_beta   90.00
_cell.angle_gamma   90.00
#
_symmetry.space_group_name_H-M   'P 1'
#
loop_
_entity.id
_entity.type
_entity.pdbx_description
1 polymer ?
#
loop_
_entity_poly.entity_id
_entity_poly.type
_entity_poly.pdbx_seq_one_letter_code
_entity_poly.pdbx_strand_id
1 'polypeptide(L)'
;MGLADILKASFPEKNILCVGKQYASFDWLGKVDEVKDDQYTNALVIIVDTANQPRVDDERYTTGKAMVKIDHHPNDDAFGDIQWVEDQASSTSELIYDFLMLTVKN
;
A
#
# COMPACT_ATOMS: atom_id res chain seq x y z
N MET A 1 -2.57 -6.48 -2.40
CA MET A 1 -3.95 -7.05 -2.40
C MET A 1 -4.56 -7.04 -1.01
N GLY A 2 -4.03 -7.77 -0.01
CA GLY A 2 -4.67 -7.91 1.31
C GLY A 2 -5.12 -6.61 2.00
N LEU A 3 -4.26 -5.59 2.10
CA LEU A 3 -4.66 -4.28 2.68
C LEU A 3 -5.82 -3.64 1.90
N ALA A 4 -5.80 -3.70 0.58
CA ALA A 4 -6.84 -3.10 -0.24
C ALA A 4 -8.19 -3.81 -0.05
N ASP A 5 -8.20 -5.13 0.08
CA ASP A 5 -9.44 -5.88 0.35
C ASP A 5 -10.02 -5.55 1.72
N ILE A 6 -9.16 -5.42 2.74
CA ILE A 6 -9.55 -4.95 4.07
C ILE A 6 -10.18 -3.56 3.99
N LEU A 7 -9.55 -2.62 3.29
CA LEU A 7 -10.06 -1.24 3.15
C LEU A 7 -11.37 -1.18 2.34
N LYS A 8 -11.50 -1.96 1.27
CA LYS A 8 -12.73 -2.06 0.47
C LYS A 8 -13.89 -2.60 1.31
N ALA A 9 -13.63 -3.62 2.14
CA ALA A 9 -14.64 -4.17 3.03
C ALA A 9 -15.02 -3.22 4.18
N SER A 10 -14.04 -2.48 4.72
CA SER A 10 -14.24 -1.60 5.88
C SER A 10 -14.87 -0.26 5.50
N PHE A 11 -14.60 0.24 4.29
CA PHE A 11 -15.05 1.56 3.82
C PHE A 11 -15.67 1.43 2.42
N PRO A 12 -16.85 0.80 2.30
CA PRO A 12 -17.48 0.52 1.00
C PRO A 12 -17.81 1.78 0.19
N GLU A 13 -17.85 2.96 0.84
CA GLU A 13 -18.06 4.26 0.19
C GLU A 13 -16.79 4.87 -0.41
N LYS A 14 -15.60 4.32 -0.11
CA LYS A 14 -14.32 4.83 -0.61
C LYS A 14 -13.89 4.13 -1.89
N ASN A 15 -13.21 4.89 -2.75
CA ASN A 15 -12.53 4.35 -3.90
C ASN A 15 -11.14 3.86 -3.49
N ILE A 16 -10.94 2.54 -3.47
CA ILE A 16 -9.68 1.89 -3.15
C ILE A 16 -9.15 1.19 -4.41
N LEU A 17 -7.98 1.62 -4.88
CA LEU A 17 -7.39 1.16 -6.14
C LEU A 17 -6.00 0.55 -5.86
N CYS A 18 -5.68 -0.56 -6.51
CA CYS A 18 -4.37 -1.20 -6.46
C CYS A 18 -3.65 -1.02 -7.79
N VAL A 19 -2.54 -0.29 -7.80
CA VAL A 19 -1.78 0.01 -9.01
C VAL A 19 -0.47 -0.78 -9.06
N GLY A 20 0.13 -0.86 -10.24
CA GLY A 20 1.40 -1.55 -10.49
C GLY A 20 1.34 -2.42 -11.74
N LYS A 21 2.43 -3.13 -12.03
CA LYS A 21 2.52 -4.10 -13.10
C LYS A 21 1.73 -5.36 -12.74
N GLN A 22 0.89 -5.81 -13.66
CA GLN A 22 0.24 -7.12 -13.54
C GLN A 22 1.20 -8.22 -13.99
N TYR A 23 1.34 -9.26 -13.18
CA TYR A 23 2.07 -10.48 -13.53
C TYR A 23 1.10 -11.66 -13.56
N ALA A 24 1.03 -12.37 -14.70
CA ALA A 24 0.08 -13.46 -14.92
C ALA A 24 0.16 -14.58 -13.86
N SER A 25 1.36 -14.85 -13.32
CA SER A 25 1.58 -15.84 -12.27
C SER A 25 0.88 -15.51 -10.93
N PHE A 26 0.48 -14.25 -10.72
CA PHE A 26 -0.20 -13.79 -9.51
C PHE A 26 -1.68 -13.46 -9.74
N ASP A 27 -2.23 -13.78 -10.91
CA ASP A 27 -3.64 -13.52 -11.25
C ASP A 27 -4.63 -14.15 -10.26
N TRP A 28 -4.26 -15.28 -9.65
CA TRP A 28 -5.06 -15.97 -8.64
C TRP A 28 -5.19 -15.18 -7.32
N LEU A 29 -4.28 -14.25 -7.05
CA LEU A 29 -4.29 -13.38 -5.87
C LEU A 29 -5.15 -12.13 -6.08
N GLY A 30 -5.30 -11.70 -7.34
CA GLY A 30 -6.06 -10.51 -7.72
C GLY A 30 -5.51 -9.84 -8.97
N LYS A 31 -6.21 -8.79 -9.40
CA LYS A 31 -5.84 -7.94 -10.53
C LYS A 31 -5.57 -6.53 -10.04
N VAL A 32 -4.55 -5.88 -10.60
CA VAL A 32 -4.34 -4.44 -10.45
C VAL A 32 -5.38 -3.65 -11.26
N ASP A 33 -5.66 -2.44 -10.81
CA ASP A 33 -6.56 -1.49 -11.43
C ASP A 33 -5.78 -0.59 -12.41
N GLU A 34 -6.39 -0.28 -13.55
CA GLU A 34 -5.94 0.85 -14.38
C GLU A 34 -6.44 2.16 -13.77
N VAL A 35 -5.51 3.10 -13.55
CA VAL A 35 -5.84 4.40 -12.97
C VAL A 35 -5.38 5.55 -13.86
N LYS A 36 -6.21 6.59 -13.89
CA LYS A 36 -5.91 7.87 -14.51
C LYS A 36 -5.16 8.77 -13.53
N ASP A 37 -4.37 9.70 -14.06
CA ASP A 37 -3.55 10.60 -13.24
C ASP A 37 -4.38 11.50 -12.33
N ASP A 38 -5.56 11.93 -12.78
CA ASP A 38 -6.47 12.76 -11.99
C ASP A 38 -7.01 12.05 -10.74
N GLN A 39 -7.04 10.71 -10.72
CA GLN A 39 -7.46 9.91 -9.58
C GLN A 39 -6.48 9.97 -8.40
N TYR A 40 -5.24 10.40 -8.62
CA TYR A 40 -4.29 10.68 -7.53
C TYR A 40 -4.58 12.03 -6.85
N THR A 41 -5.28 12.95 -7.51
CA THR A 41 -5.58 14.27 -6.95
C THR A 41 -6.40 14.12 -5.66
N ASN A 42 -5.90 14.66 -4.55
CA ASN A 42 -6.50 14.52 -3.22
C ASN A 42 -6.56 13.08 -2.65
N ALA A 43 -5.90 12.11 -3.28
CA ALA A 43 -5.84 10.73 -2.79
C ALA A 43 -4.77 10.55 -1.69
N LEU A 44 -5.00 9.55 -0.84
CA LEU A 44 -3.97 8.97 0.02
C LEU A 44 -3.27 7.85 -0.75
N VAL A 45 -1.96 7.92 -0.88
CA VAL A 45 -1.15 6.86 -1.51
C VAL A 45 -0.49 6.02 -0.41
N ILE A 46 -0.69 4.71 -0.45
CA ILE A 46 -0.09 3.78 0.50
C ILE A 46 0.87 2.87 -0.25
N ILE A 47 2.15 2.94 0.09
CA ILE A 47 3.20 2.09 -0.46
C ILE A 47 3.47 0.99 0.54
N VAL A 48 3.40 -0.24 0.06
CA VAL A 48 3.67 -1.45 0.86
C VAL A 48 4.93 -2.13 0.34
N ASP A 49 5.72 -2.71 1.24
CA ASP A 49 6.78 -3.67 0.92
C ASP A 49 7.87 -3.14 -0.04
N THR A 50 8.21 -1.86 0.08
CA THR A 50 9.18 -1.21 -0.82
C THR A 50 10.22 -0.42 -0.03
N ALA A 51 11.43 -0.98 0.06
CA ALA A 51 12.54 -0.39 0.80
C ALA A 51 12.96 1.00 0.31
N ASN A 52 12.97 1.21 -1.00
CA ASN A 52 13.50 2.44 -1.61
C ASN A 52 12.65 2.95 -2.77
N GLN A 53 12.62 4.28 -2.91
CA GLN A 53 11.82 5.04 -3.86
C GLN A 53 12.00 4.59 -5.32
N PRO A 54 13.22 4.32 -5.83
CA PRO A 54 13.41 3.89 -7.22
C PRO A 54 12.78 2.53 -7.57
N ARG A 55 12.31 1.77 -6.57
CA ARG A 55 11.66 0.47 -6.75
C ARG A 55 10.14 0.50 -6.61
N VAL A 56 9.56 1.67 -6.31
CA VAL A 56 8.10 1.83 -6.34
C VAL A 56 7.63 1.64 -7.77
N ASP A 57 6.65 0.76 -7.96
CA ASP A 57 6.33 0.24 -9.30
C ASP A 57 5.57 1.23 -10.21
N ASP A 58 4.86 2.19 -9.61
CA ASP A 58 4.18 3.28 -10.33
C ASP A 58 4.76 4.64 -9.89
N GLU A 59 5.40 5.34 -10.82
CA GLU A 59 6.07 6.63 -10.60
C GLU A 59 5.13 7.75 -10.12
N ARG A 60 3.81 7.58 -10.27
CA ARG A 60 2.81 8.58 -9.85
C ARG A 60 2.58 8.57 -8.34
N TYR A 61 3.22 7.69 -7.57
CA TYR A 61 3.03 7.58 -6.12
C TYR A 61 3.22 8.89 -5.34
N THR A 62 4.00 9.84 -5.87
CA THR A 62 4.25 11.17 -5.26
C THR A 62 3.19 12.22 -5.57
N THR A 63 2.22 11.92 -6.44
CA THR A 63 1.21 12.90 -6.93
C THR A 63 -0.06 12.96 -6.08
N GLY A 64 -0.14 12.13 -5.04
CA GLY A 64 -1.21 12.14 -4.05
C GLY A 64 -1.18 13.37 -3.14
N LYS A 65 -2.23 13.54 -2.32
CA LYS A 65 -2.27 14.57 -1.27
C LYS A 65 -1.44 14.20 -0.04
N ALA A 66 -1.33 12.90 0.23
CA ALA A 66 -0.51 12.37 1.31
C ALA A 66 -0.02 10.96 0.96
N MET A 67 1.07 10.55 1.59
CA MET A 67 1.76 9.29 1.38
C MET A 67 2.03 8.57 2.68
N VAL A 68 1.77 7.26 2.71
CA VAL A 68 2.10 6.35 3.82
C VAL A 68 3.02 5.25 3.31
N LYS A 69 4.12 4.99 4.02
CA LYS A 69 4.98 3.82 3.83
C LYS A 69 4.68 2.78 4.92
N ILE A 70 4.42 1.54 4.51
CA ILE A 70 4.34 0.37 5.41
C ILE A 70 5.33 -0.67 4.88
N ASP A 71 6.36 -0.99 5.66
CA ASP A 71 7.46 -1.82 5.17
C ASP A 71 8.13 -2.60 6.30
N HIS A 72 8.82 -3.68 5.95
CA HIS A 72 9.59 -4.49 6.88
C HIS A 72 11.09 -4.54 6.55
N HIS A 73 11.53 -3.81 5.53
CA HIS A 73 12.95 -3.67 5.23
C HIS A 73 13.62 -2.62 6.15
N PRO A 74 14.95 -2.63 6.31
CA PRO A 74 15.68 -1.53 6.95
C PRO A 74 15.34 -0.18 6.31
N ASN A 75 15.12 0.85 7.13
CA ASN A 75 14.65 2.15 6.65
C ASN A 75 15.78 3.09 6.18
N ASP A 76 16.68 2.58 5.34
CA ASP A 76 17.82 3.34 4.82
C ASP A 76 17.39 4.44 3.82
N ASP A 77 16.27 4.24 3.11
CA ASP A 77 15.59 5.24 2.28
C ASP A 77 14.21 5.55 2.88
N ALA A 78 14.17 6.59 3.71
CA ALA A 78 12.96 7.05 4.37
C ALA A 78 12.13 7.95 3.45
N PHE A 79 10.89 7.55 3.17
CA PHE A 79 9.94 8.31 2.35
C PHE A 79 8.49 8.13 2.84
N GLY A 80 7.62 9.07 2.46
CA GLY A 80 6.23 9.15 2.92
C GLY A 80 6.06 10.10 4.10
N ASP A 81 4.88 10.72 4.19
CA ASP A 81 4.49 11.65 5.26
C ASP A 81 4.32 10.91 6.60
N ILE A 82 3.85 9.67 6.53
CA ILE A 82 3.74 8.74 7.66
C ILE A 82 4.46 7.45 7.29
N GLN A 83 5.21 6.90 8.24
CA GLN A 83 5.97 5.67 8.05
C GLN A 83 5.68 4.72 9.20
N TRP A 84 5.37 3.48 8.87
CA TRP A 84 5.35 2.37 9.81
C TRP A 84 6.31 1.30 9.28
N VAL A 85 7.50 1.24 9.87
CA VAL A 85 8.57 0.33 9.44
C VAL A 85 9.03 -0.50 10.62
N GLU A 86 8.91 -1.82 10.50
CA GLU A 86 9.26 -2.79 11.53
C GLU A 86 10.18 -3.85 10.93
N ASP A 87 11.49 -3.63 11.04
CA ASP A 87 12.50 -4.46 10.36
C ASP A 87 12.66 -5.88 10.95
N GLN A 88 12.05 -6.13 12.10
CA GLN A 88 11.99 -7.45 12.74
C GLN A 88 10.73 -8.25 12.35
N ALA A 89 9.78 -7.65 11.63
CA ALA A 89 8.59 -8.36 11.17
C ALA A 89 8.95 -9.34 10.05
N SER A 90 8.29 -10.50 10.01
CA SER A 90 8.59 -11.53 9.00
C SER A 90 8.28 -11.06 7.58
N SER A 91 7.30 -10.18 7.43
CA SER A 91 6.86 -9.64 6.13
C SER A 91 5.96 -8.42 6.32
N THR A 92 5.81 -7.60 5.28
CA THR A 92 4.78 -6.55 5.26
C THR A 92 3.36 -7.13 5.41
N SER A 93 3.12 -8.37 4.97
CA SER A 93 1.81 -9.02 5.17
C SER A 93 1.47 -9.29 6.65
N GLU A 94 2.47 -9.57 7.48
CA GLU A 94 2.32 -9.66 8.94
C GLU A 94 1.86 -8.31 9.51
N LEU A 95 2.50 -7.21 9.10
CA LEU A 95 2.12 -5.86 9.52
C LEU A 95 0.68 -5.51 9.13
N ILE A 96 0.27 -5.88 7.92
CA ILE A 96 -1.13 -5.68 7.49
C ILE A 96 -2.11 -6.50 8.35
N TYR A 97 -1.74 -7.71 8.76
CA TYR A 97 -2.55 -8.51 9.67
C TYR A 97 -2.63 -7.88 11.07
N ASP A 98 -1.52 -7.40 11.61
CA ASP A 98 -1.48 -6.70 12.91
C ASP A 98 -2.34 -5.44 12.90
N PHE A 99 -2.29 -4.66 11.82
CA PHE A 99 -3.17 -3.51 11.61
C PHE A 99 -4.66 -3.90 11.66
N LEU A 100 -5.04 -4.97 10.97
CA LEU A 100 -6.41 -5.49 11.04
C LEU A 100 -6.79 -5.88 12.48
N MET A 101 -5.91 -6.57 13.20
CA MET A 101 -6.19 -7.02 14.55
C MET A 101 -6.28 -5.89 15.58
N LEU A 102 -5.56 -4.78 15.37
CA LEU A 102 -5.68 -3.56 16.19
C LEU A 102 -7.03 -2.85 15.97
N THR A 103 -7.57 -2.88 14.75
CA THR A 103 -8.83 -2.19 14.43
C THR A 103 -10.08 -2.93 14.92
N VAL A 104 -10.04 -4.26 15.03
CA VAL A 104 -11.18 -5.08 15.53
C VAL A 104 -11.36 -4.99 17.04
N LYS A 105 -10.32 -4.60 17.79
CA LYS A 105 -10.35 -4.55 19.26
C LYS A 105 -10.87 -3.24 19.85
N ASN A 106 -11.15 -2.24 19.03
CA ASN A 106 -11.69 -0.93 19.43
C ASN A 106 -13.12 -0.74 18.94
#